data_AF-A0A183BDB9-F1
#
_entry.id   AF-A0A183BDB9-F1
#
_cell.length_a   1.000
_cell.length_b   1.000
_cell.length_c   1.000
_cell.angle_alpha   90.00
_cell.angle_beta   90.00
_cell.angle_gamma   90.00
#
_symmetry.space_group_name_H-M   'P 1'
#
loop_
_entity.id
_entity.type
_entity.pdbx_description
1 polymer ?
#
loop_
_entity_poly.entity_id
_entity_poly.type
_entity_poly.pdbx_seq_one_letter_code
_entity_poly.pdbx_strand_id
1 'polypeptide(L)'
;LNLQESPSEIEKWVERFELWCSIRKGGTQIQSTLFLTAGGGDLYSLLKNLAFPDPPAKLPYESLKSLLLNHLLPTEFQAHERAKFNSMIRTDLVSCREFILQLYKQASRFNYGDRLEDQMCDRLVAGSNNLILQRILLEKKDLTFAARSVSNTTT
;
A
#
# COMPACT_ATOMS: atom_id res chain seq x y z
N LEU A 1 8.07 16.75 -4.68
CA LEU A 1 6.99 15.76 -4.48
C LEU A 1 5.67 16.44 -4.81
N ASN A 2 4.77 15.81 -5.56
CA ASN A 2 3.42 16.35 -5.76
C ASN A 2 2.47 15.75 -4.72
N LEU A 3 1.98 16.56 -3.78
CA LEU A 3 1.10 16.10 -2.69
C LEU A 3 -0.33 15.78 -3.15
N GLN A 4 -0.68 16.10 -4.40
CA GLN A 4 -1.98 15.74 -5.01
C GLN A 4 -1.97 14.32 -5.62
N GLU A 5 -0.82 13.65 -5.65
CA GLU A 5 -0.74 12.27 -6.16
C GLU A 5 -1.41 11.28 -5.22
N SER A 6 -1.71 10.08 -5.74
CA SER A 6 -2.31 9.04 -4.91
C SER A 6 -1.40 8.68 -3.73
N PRO A 7 -1.95 8.29 -2.57
CA PRO A 7 -1.12 8.00 -1.40
C PRO A 7 -0.02 6.95 -1.65
N SER A 8 -0.26 5.99 -2.54
CA SER A 8 0.74 4.99 -2.97
C SER A 8 1.96 5.61 -3.67
N GLU A 9 1.80 6.69 -4.43
CA GLU A 9 2.95 7.38 -5.06
C GLU A 9 3.77 8.15 -4.04
N ILE A 10 3.12 8.67 -2.99
CA ILE A 10 3.79 9.36 -1.90
C ILE A 10 4.60 8.36 -1.05
N GLU A 11 4.04 7.19 -0.76
CA GLU A 11 4.76 6.08 -0.12
C GLU A 11 5.99 5.67 -0.94
N LYS A 12 5.85 5.45 -2.25
CA LYS A 12 6.98 5.15 -3.15
C LYS A 12 8.05 6.23 -3.14
N TRP A 13 7.66 7.50 -3.03
CA TRP A 13 8.63 8.58 -2.90
C TRP A 13 9.38 8.53 -1.58
N VAL A 14 8.69 8.26 -0.46
CA VAL A 14 9.32 8.06 0.86
C VAL A 14 10.29 6.87 0.84
N GLU A 15 9.89 5.73 0.27
CA GLU A 15 10.76 4.55 0.12
C GLU A 15 12.04 4.87 -0.67
N ARG A 16 11.91 5.58 -1.80
CA ARG A 16 13.07 6.02 -2.60
C ARG A 16 13.96 6.99 -1.82
N PHE A 17 13.38 7.87 -1.03
CA PHE A 17 14.12 8.79 -0.16
C PHE A 17 14.93 8.02 0.90
N GLU A 18 14.34 7.00 1.53
CA GLU A 18 15.01 6.15 2.52
C GLU A 18 16.15 5.34 1.91
N LEU A 19 15.93 4.75 0.73
CA LEU A 19 16.99 4.10 -0.04
C LEU A 19 18.14 5.06 -0.35
N TRP A 20 17.83 6.27 -0.81
CA TRP A 20 18.86 7.29 -1.05
C TRP A 20 19.62 7.69 0.22
N CYS A 21 18.93 7.79 1.37
CA CYS A 21 19.55 8.06 2.66
C CYS A 21 20.45 6.90 3.12
N SER A 22 20.06 5.65 2.89
CA SER A 22 20.87 4.46 3.28
C SER A 22 22.27 4.43 2.67
N ILE A 23 22.43 5.03 1.48
CA ILE A 23 23.71 5.15 0.79
C ILE A 23 24.61 6.20 1.46
N ARG A 24 24.01 7.19 2.15
CA ARG A 24 24.72 8.27 2.82
C ARG A 24 24.93 7.95 4.30
N LYS A 25 26.18 7.97 4.76
CA LYS A 25 26.47 7.95 6.20
C LYS A 25 26.12 9.32 6.81
N GLY A 26 25.05 9.41 7.60
CA GLY A 26 24.64 10.63 8.29
C GLY A 26 23.71 10.35 9.47
N GLY A 27 23.66 11.26 10.45
CA GLY A 27 22.78 11.14 11.62
C GLY A 27 21.35 11.62 11.36
N THR A 28 20.42 11.32 12.28
CA THR A 28 18.96 11.60 12.16
C THR A 28 18.63 13.06 11.83
N GLN A 29 19.39 14.03 12.36
CA GLN A 29 19.17 15.46 12.09
C GLN A 29 19.47 15.84 10.62
N ILE A 30 20.45 15.17 10.02
CA ILE A 30 20.78 15.34 8.60
C ILE A 30 19.62 14.78 7.76
N GLN A 31 19.07 13.62 8.15
CA GLN A 31 17.93 13.01 7.46
C GLN A 31 16.67 13.90 7.51
N SER A 32 16.32 14.48 8.66
CA SER A 32 15.18 15.44 8.77
C SER A 32 15.36 16.63 7.82
N THR A 33 16.57 17.21 7.79
CA THR A 33 16.87 18.36 6.93
C THR A 33 16.78 17.98 5.45
N LEU A 34 17.32 16.82 5.07
CA LEU A 34 17.24 16.30 3.71
C LEU A 34 15.81 16.00 3.29
N PHE A 35 14.98 15.49 4.19
CA PHE A 35 13.58 15.19 3.91
C PHE A 35 12.78 16.46 3.60
N LEU A 36 12.93 17.48 4.45
CA LEU A 36 12.28 18.78 4.29
C LEU A 36 12.72 19.51 3.01
N THR A 37 13.99 19.38 2.64
CA THR A 37 14.54 20.02 1.43
C THR A 37 14.19 19.26 0.15
N ALA A 38 14.28 17.92 0.17
CA ALA A 38 14.00 17.07 -1.00
C ALA A 38 12.52 17.01 -1.37
N GLY A 39 11.61 17.13 -0.38
CA GLY A 39 10.17 17.13 -0.63
C GLY A 39 9.66 18.39 -1.35
N GLY A 40 10.39 19.50 -1.24
CA GLY A 40 10.06 20.79 -1.84
C GLY A 40 9.13 21.66 -0.97
N GLY A 41 8.72 22.81 -1.52
CA GLY A 41 7.99 23.85 -0.79
C GLY A 41 6.62 23.39 -0.26
N ASP A 42 5.90 22.58 -1.02
CA ASP A 42 4.57 22.10 -0.64
C ASP A 42 4.63 21.15 0.57
N LEU A 43 5.56 20.18 0.54
CA LEU A 43 5.79 19.26 1.65
C LEU A 43 6.26 20.01 2.90
N TYR A 44 7.18 20.97 2.75
CA TYR A 44 7.64 21.78 3.86
C TYR A 44 6.49 22.58 4.49
N SER A 45 5.66 23.21 3.67
CA SER A 45 4.51 24.01 4.14
C SER A 45 3.48 23.15 4.87
N LEU A 46 3.18 21.96 4.33
CA LEU A 46 2.31 20.98 4.99
C LEU A 46 2.88 20.58 6.36
N LEU A 47 4.13 20.13 6.41
CA LEU A 47 4.75 19.67 7.66
C LEU A 47 4.91 20.78 8.69
N LYS A 48 5.14 22.02 8.26
CA LYS A 48 5.15 23.18 9.14
C LYS A 48 3.81 23.40 9.83
N ASN A 49 2.71 23.22 9.10
CA ASN A 49 1.36 23.33 9.67
C ASN A 49 1.07 22.14 10.61
N LEU A 50 1.45 20.93 10.22
CA LEU A 50 1.23 19.72 11.03
C LEU A 50 2.09 19.65 12.30
N ALA A 51 3.29 20.24 12.29
CA ALA A 51 4.22 20.24 13.41
C ALA A 51 3.97 21.37 14.43
N PHE A 52 3.07 22.31 14.15
CA PHE A 52 2.80 23.46 15.02
C PHE A 52 2.47 23.01 16.45
N PRO A 53 3.06 23.62 17.50
CA PRO A 53 3.85 24.87 17.50
C PRO A 53 5.36 24.72 17.22
N ASP A 54 5.86 23.50 17.09
CA ASP A 54 7.29 23.26 16.91
C ASP A 54 7.74 23.45 15.46
N PRO A 55 8.96 23.96 15.22
CA PRO A 55 9.50 24.02 13.87
C PRO A 55 9.81 22.60 13.38
N PRO A 56 9.39 22.21 12.16
CA PRO A 56 9.57 20.84 11.66
C PRO A 56 11.05 20.44 11.57
N ALA A 57 11.97 21.41 11.46
CA ALA A 57 13.41 21.17 11.46
C ALA A 57 13.96 20.60 12.79
N LYS A 58 13.23 20.74 13.91
CA LYS A 58 13.60 20.15 15.21
C LYS A 58 13.07 18.73 15.39
N LEU A 59 12.15 18.30 14.54
CA LEU A 59 11.56 16.97 14.65
C LEU A 59 12.49 15.92 14.01
N PRO A 60 12.59 14.73 14.61
CA PRO A 60 13.31 13.63 13.99
C PRO A 60 12.55 13.17 12.73
N TYR A 61 13.29 12.57 11.80
CA TYR A 61 12.76 12.11 10.52
C TYR A 61 11.52 11.23 10.68
N GLU A 62 11.55 10.28 11.61
CA GLU A 62 10.41 9.38 11.85
C GLU A 62 9.13 10.13 12.23
N SER A 63 9.23 11.18 13.05
CA SER A 63 8.07 12.00 13.38
C SER A 63 7.53 12.77 12.16
N LEU A 64 8.42 13.31 11.33
CA LEU A 64 8.03 14.01 10.10
C LEU A 64 7.37 13.05 9.09
N LYS A 65 7.93 11.84 8.93
CA LYS A 65 7.35 10.78 8.10
C LYS A 65 5.97 10.39 8.60
N SER A 66 5.80 10.16 9.90
CA SER A 66 4.49 9.83 10.48
C SER A 66 3.47 10.95 10.29
N LEU A 67 3.84 12.21 10.50
CA LEU A 67 2.94 13.35 10.26
C LEU A 67 2.46 13.40 8.80
N LEU A 68 3.40 13.24 7.85
CA LEU A 68 3.08 13.22 6.43
C LEU A 68 2.12 12.08 6.08
N LEU A 69 2.46 10.84 6.46
CA LEU A 69 1.68 9.66 6.11
C LEU A 69 0.30 9.68 6.77
N ASN A 70 0.19 10.07 8.05
CA ASN A 70 -1.10 10.13 8.74
C ASN A 70 -2.06 11.16 8.12
N HIS A 71 -1.53 12.28 7.63
CA HIS A 71 -2.35 13.30 6.96
C HIS A 71 -2.85 12.83 5.59
N LEU A 72 -2.01 12.12 4.83
CA LEU A 72 -2.31 11.71 3.46
C LEU A 72 -3.06 10.37 3.37
N LEU A 73 -2.96 9.55 4.41
CA LEU A 73 -3.62 8.24 4.54
C LEU A 73 -4.59 8.25 5.74
N PRO A 74 -5.62 9.11 5.76
CA PRO A 74 -6.58 9.07 6.85
C PRO A 74 -7.25 7.69 6.89
N THR A 75 -7.56 7.21 8.09
CA THR A 75 -8.14 5.87 8.33
C THR A 75 -9.41 5.62 7.49
N GLU A 76 -10.18 6.66 7.19
CA GLU A 76 -11.36 6.62 6.33
C GLU A 76 -11.02 6.24 4.87
N PHE A 77 -9.88 6.71 4.35
CA PHE A 77 -9.39 6.33 3.03
C PHE A 77 -9.08 4.83 2.98
N GLN A 78 -8.46 4.28 4.03
CA GLN A 78 -8.22 2.85 4.12
C GLN A 78 -9.51 2.02 4.22
N ALA A 79 -10.54 2.52 4.91
CA ALA A 79 -11.84 1.84 4.96
C ALA A 79 -12.50 1.80 3.57
N HIS A 80 -12.42 2.91 2.81
CA HIS A 80 -12.92 2.97 1.44
C HIS A 80 -12.20 1.98 0.52
N GLU A 81 -10.88 1.93 0.54
CA GLU A 81 -10.10 1.02 -0.31
C GLU A 81 -10.34 -0.45 0.05
N ARG A 82 -10.53 -0.76 1.34
CA ARG A 82 -10.95 -2.08 1.83
C ARG A 82 -12.34 -2.46 1.36
N ALA A 83 -13.30 -1.54 1.46
CA ALA A 83 -14.67 -1.78 0.98
C ALA A 83 -14.66 -2.07 -0.53
N LYS A 84 -13.89 -1.30 -1.29
CA LYS A 84 -13.68 -1.54 -2.72
C LYS A 84 -13.09 -2.91 -2.98
N PHE A 85 -11.99 -3.29 -2.31
CA PHE A 85 -11.42 -4.64 -2.38
C PHE A 85 -12.47 -5.72 -2.13
N ASN A 86 -13.24 -5.59 -1.03
CA ASN A 86 -14.28 -6.53 -0.64
C ASN A 86 -15.49 -6.58 -1.59
N SER A 87 -15.67 -5.57 -2.43
CA SER A 87 -16.71 -5.53 -3.47
C SER A 87 -16.26 -6.11 -4.81
N MET A 88 -14.98 -6.46 -4.98
CA MET A 88 -14.46 -6.96 -6.25
C MET A 88 -15.00 -8.35 -6.58
N ILE A 89 -15.62 -8.46 -7.76
CA ILE A 89 -16.16 -9.70 -8.32
C ILE A 89 -15.57 -9.89 -9.71
N ARG A 90 -15.10 -11.10 -10.02
CA ARG A 90 -14.59 -11.46 -11.34
C ARG A 90 -15.76 -11.54 -12.32
N THR A 91 -15.63 -10.87 -13.46
CA THR A 91 -16.54 -11.03 -14.60
C THR A 91 -16.06 -12.15 -15.51
N ASP A 92 -16.95 -12.77 -16.30
CA ASP A 92 -16.56 -13.85 -17.22
C ASP A 92 -15.52 -13.45 -18.27
N LEU A 93 -15.46 -12.16 -18.62
CA LEU A 93 -14.48 -11.59 -19.54
C LEU A 93 -13.06 -11.48 -18.95
N VAL A 94 -12.90 -11.62 -17.63
CA VAL A 94 -11.64 -11.41 -16.91
C VAL A 94 -11.11 -12.76 -16.45
N SER A 95 -9.90 -13.12 -16.88
CA SER A 95 -9.25 -14.37 -16.46
C SER A 95 -8.98 -14.39 -14.95
N CYS A 96 -8.82 -15.58 -14.37
CA CYS A 96 -8.48 -15.69 -12.95
C CYS A 96 -7.15 -15.00 -12.61
N ARG A 97 -6.17 -15.09 -13.51
CA ARG A 97 -4.86 -14.44 -13.36
C ARG A 97 -5.00 -12.91 -13.38
N GLU A 98 -5.79 -12.38 -14.30
CA GLU A 98 -6.07 -10.94 -14.40
C GLU A 98 -6.76 -10.44 -13.13
N PHE A 99 -7.74 -11.18 -12.63
CA PHE A 99 -8.45 -10.85 -11.40
C PHE A 99 -7.53 -10.83 -10.18
N ILE A 100 -6.63 -11.81 -10.06
CA ILE A 100 -5.58 -11.85 -9.03
C ILE A 100 -4.71 -10.58 -9.07
N LEU A 101 -4.27 -10.15 -10.25
CA LEU A 101 -3.47 -8.93 -10.39
C LEU A 101 -4.25 -7.67 -9.97
N GLN A 102 -5.55 -7.62 -10.32
CA GLN A 102 -6.42 -6.53 -9.89
C GLN A 102 -6.59 -6.50 -8.36
N LEU A 103 -6.76 -7.66 -7.72
CA LEU A 103 -6.83 -7.78 -6.26
C LEU A 103 -5.54 -7.25 -5.61
N TYR A 104 -4.36 -7.67 -6.10
CA TYR A 104 -3.07 -7.16 -5.60
C TYR A 104 -2.94 -5.66 -5.74
N LYS A 105 -3.29 -5.12 -6.92
CA LYS A 105 -3.25 -3.67 -7.16
C LYS A 105 -4.17 -2.91 -6.22
N GLN A 106 -5.30 -3.50 -5.84
CA GLN A 106 -6.24 -2.87 -4.91
C GLN A 106 -5.73 -2.99 -3.46
N ALA A 107 -5.22 -4.15 -3.06
CA ALA A 107 -4.66 -4.35 -1.72
C ALA A 107 -3.38 -3.56 -1.46
N SER A 108 -2.62 -3.18 -2.50
CA SER A 108 -1.47 -2.29 -2.33
C SER A 108 -1.85 -0.86 -1.92
N ARG A 109 -3.15 -0.53 -1.85
CA ARG A 109 -3.64 0.82 -1.46
C ARG A 109 -3.92 0.95 0.03
N PHE A 110 -3.75 -0.13 0.80
CA PHE A 110 -4.00 -0.13 2.24
C PHE A 110 -3.25 -1.29 2.92
N ASN A 111 -2.98 -1.17 4.21
CA ASN A 111 -2.13 -2.15 4.90
C ASN A 111 -2.98 -3.28 5.52
N TYR A 112 -2.81 -4.51 5.01
CA TYR A 112 -3.36 -5.72 5.63
C TYR A 112 -2.44 -6.35 6.69
N GLY A 113 -1.19 -5.89 6.79
CA GLY A 113 -0.15 -6.52 7.62
C GLY A 113 0.02 -7.99 7.27
N ASP A 114 0.18 -8.81 8.30
CA ASP A 114 0.42 -10.25 8.18
C ASP A 114 -0.79 -11.04 7.61
N ARG A 115 -1.95 -10.38 7.46
CA ARG A 115 -3.19 -11.01 6.96
C ARG A 115 -3.40 -10.87 5.46
N LEU A 116 -2.44 -10.29 4.72
CA LEU A 116 -2.59 -10.05 3.28
C LEU A 116 -2.92 -11.34 2.52
N GLU A 117 -2.21 -12.43 2.83
CA GLU A 117 -2.38 -13.71 2.17
C GLU A 117 -3.78 -14.30 2.41
N ASP A 118 -4.24 -14.33 3.66
CA ASP A 118 -5.59 -14.80 4.02
C ASP A 118 -6.66 -13.98 3.30
N GLN A 119 -6.51 -12.65 3.27
CA GLN A 119 -7.50 -11.75 2.67
C GLN A 119 -7.53 -11.87 1.14
N MET A 120 -6.38 -12.07 0.50
CA MET A 120 -6.31 -12.42 -0.91
C MET A 120 -7.04 -13.72 -1.22
N CYS A 121 -6.83 -14.72 -0.37
CA CYS A 121 -7.43 -16.04 -0.50
C CYS A 121 -8.95 -15.98 -0.36
N ASP A 122 -9.44 -15.37 0.72
CA ASP A 122 -10.85 -15.17 1.00
C ASP A 122 -11.53 -14.41 -0.14
N ARG A 123 -10.91 -13.32 -0.61
CA ARG A 123 -11.48 -12.49 -1.67
C ARG A 123 -11.48 -13.18 -3.02
N LEU A 124 -10.44 -13.97 -3.34
CA LEU A 124 -10.41 -14.77 -4.56
C LEU A 124 -11.54 -15.80 -4.59
N VAL A 125 -11.81 -16.46 -3.46
CA VAL A 125 -12.90 -17.43 -3.30
C VAL A 125 -14.26 -16.73 -3.39
N ALA A 126 -14.47 -15.66 -2.63
CA ALA A 126 -15.75 -14.95 -2.58
C ALA A 126 -16.04 -14.13 -3.85
N GLY A 127 -15.01 -13.68 -4.56
CA GLY A 127 -15.09 -12.92 -5.82
C GLY A 127 -15.09 -13.79 -7.08
N SER A 128 -14.83 -15.10 -6.95
CA SER A 128 -14.94 -16.04 -8.07
C SER A 128 -16.40 -16.26 -8.42
N ASN A 129 -16.77 -15.93 -9.65
CA ASN A 129 -18.06 -16.29 -10.24
C ASN A 129 -18.11 -17.75 -10.75
N ASN A 130 -17.06 -18.55 -10.52
CA ASN A 130 -16.98 -19.96 -10.93
C ASN A 130 -16.97 -20.87 -9.70
N LEU A 131 -18.06 -21.60 -9.50
CA LEU A 131 -18.29 -22.52 -8.36
C LEU A 131 -17.33 -23.71 -8.36
N ILE A 132 -16.89 -24.18 -9.53
CA ILE A 132 -15.92 -25.29 -9.64
C ILE A 132 -14.55 -24.82 -9.15
N LEU A 133 -14.11 -23.65 -9.60
CA LEU A 133 -12.86 -23.04 -9.12
C LEU A 133 -12.92 -22.71 -7.63
N GLN A 134 -14.07 -22.26 -7.14
CA GLN A 134 -14.30 -22.01 -5.72
C GLN A 134 -14.11 -23.29 -4.90
N ARG A 135 -14.70 -24.41 -5.33
CA ARG A 135 -14.56 -25.71 -4.66
C ARG A 135 -13.11 -26.21 -4.67
N ILE A 136 -12.41 -26.13 -5.81
CA ILE A 136 -10.99 -26.52 -5.93
C ILE A 136 -10.10 -25.67 -5.01
N LEU A 137 -10.36 -24.37 -4.90
CA LEU A 137 -9.60 -23.47 -4.02
C LEU A 137 -9.85 -23.77 -2.53
N LEU A 138 -11.06 -24.21 -2.16
CA LEU A 138 -11.43 -24.57 -0.80
C LEU A 138 -10.89 -25.93 -0.35
N GLU A 139 -10.69 -26.88 -1.27
CA GLU A 139 -10.22 -28.23 -0.96
C GLU A 139 -8.72 -28.30 -0.61
N LYS A 140 -7.93 -27.31 -1.05
CA LYS A 140 -6.49 -27.31 -0.82
C LYS A 140 -6.16 -26.54 0.48
N LYS A 141 -6.02 -27.30 1.58
CA LYS A 141 -5.84 -26.82 2.98
C LYS A 141 -4.57 -25.99 3.26
N ASP A 142 -3.49 -26.19 2.51
CA ASP A 142 -2.18 -25.56 2.76
C ASP A 142 -1.62 -24.90 1.49
N LEU A 143 -2.38 -23.96 0.93
CA LEU A 143 -1.90 -23.21 -0.22
C LEU A 143 -1.48 -21.81 0.17
N THR A 144 -0.17 -21.62 0.20
CA THR A 144 0.38 -20.30 -0.05
C THR A 144 -0.12 -19.78 -1.40
N PHE A 145 -0.38 -18.49 -1.49
CA PHE A 145 -0.96 -17.83 -2.67
C PHE A 145 -0.16 -18.12 -3.95
N ALA A 146 1.16 -18.29 -3.81
CA ALA A 146 2.06 -18.70 -4.90
C ALA A 146 1.64 -20.02 -5.58
N ALA A 147 1.04 -20.96 -4.85
CA ALA A 147 0.55 -22.22 -5.41
C ALA A 147 -0.79 -22.06 -6.16
N ARG A 148 -1.53 -20.96 -5.96
CA ARG A 148 -2.83 -20.67 -6.60
C ARG A 148 -2.70 -20.08 -8.00
N SER A 149 -1.58 -19.42 -8.33
CA SER A 149 -1.38 -18.76 -9.63
C SER A 149 -0.93 -19.72 -10.75
N VAL A 150 -0.41 -20.89 -10.40
CA VAL A 150 0.24 -21.83 -11.34
C VAL A 150 -0.71 -22.93 -11.85
N SER A 151 -1.86 -23.17 -11.20
CA SER A 151 -2.67 -24.37 -11.49
C SER A 151 -3.63 -24.28 -12.68
N ASN A 152 -3.89 -23.11 -13.28
CA ASN A 152 -5.00 -22.95 -14.24
C ASN A 152 -4.58 -22.49 -15.65
N THR A 153 -3.49 -23.04 -16.18
CA THR A 153 -3.16 -22.96 -17.62
C THR A 153 -3.78 -24.07 -18.46
N THR A 154 -4.65 -24.91 -17.91
CA THR A 154 -5.24 -26.00 -18.69
C THR A 154 -6.73 -26.17 -18.41
N THR A 155 -7.48 -25.96 -19.50
CA THR A 155 -8.90 -26.29 -19.76
C THR A 155 -9.96 -25.28 -19.33
#